data_AF-A0A5N8YRQ1-F1
#
_entry.id   AF-A0A5N8YRQ1-F1
#
_cell.length_a   1.000
_cell.length_b   1.000
_cell.length_c   1.000
_cell.angle_alpha   90.00
_cell.angle_beta   90.00
_cell.angle_gamma   90.00
#
_symmetry.space_group_name_H-M   'P 1'
#
loop_
_entity.id
_entity.type
_entity.pdbx_description
1 polymer ?
#
loop_
_entity_poly.entity_id
_entity_poly.type
_entity_poly.pdbx_seq_one_letter_code
_entity_poly.pdbx_strand_id
1 'polypeptide(L)'
;MGIANILRICGVLHIAIVLGLIVAIFFSDSWFPNGASVDHIGTGKNLSIFVLGHGVGLGIILILASFIKDVASAKLILLGEIVLVLCMMLGSLFTTFVLDTWSDGPPPPVWVILIINLLLCLYGRFKVNRI
;
A
#
# COMPACT_ATOMS: atom_id res chain seq x y z
N MET A 1 4.91 12.94 -17.92
CA MET A 1 4.10 11.79 -17.46
C MET A 1 2.63 12.15 -17.53
N GLY A 2 1.77 11.24 -18.00
CA GLY A 2 0.31 11.38 -17.97
C GLY A 2 -0.30 10.68 -16.77
N ILE A 3 -1.56 10.95 -16.45
CA ILE A 3 -2.27 10.33 -15.31
C ILE A 3 -2.32 8.80 -15.45
N ALA A 4 -2.46 8.27 -16.66
CA ALA A 4 -2.47 6.82 -16.88
C ALA A 4 -1.16 6.16 -16.41
N ASN A 5 -0.02 6.79 -16.68
CA ASN A 5 1.28 6.27 -16.23
C ASN A 5 1.43 6.36 -14.71
N ILE A 6 0.90 7.42 -14.09
CA ILE A 6 0.88 7.55 -12.62
C ILE A 6 0.11 6.38 -12.02
N LEU A 7 -1.12 6.13 -12.50
CA LEU A 7 -1.96 5.04 -12.00
C LEU A 7 -1.31 3.65 -12.18
N ARG A 8 -0.63 3.41 -13.31
CA ARG A 8 0.14 2.17 -13.52
C ARG A 8 1.28 2.02 -12.51
N ILE A 9 2.05 3.08 -12.29
CA ILE A 9 3.17 3.06 -11.34
C ILE A 9 2.63 2.81 -9.93
N CYS A 10 1.61 3.54 -9.49
CA CYS A 10 0.97 3.33 -8.20
C CYS A 10 0.45 1.88 -8.04
N GLY A 11 -0.18 1.33 -9.08
CA GLY A 11 -0.65 -0.06 -9.07
C GLY A 11 0.48 -1.07 -8.95
N VAL A 12 1.60 -0.88 -9.68
CA VAL A 12 2.81 -1.72 -9.56
C VAL A 12 3.43 -1.60 -8.18
N LEU A 13 3.47 -0.40 -7.60
CA LEU A 13 4.00 -0.17 -6.25
C LEU A 13 3.19 -0.92 -5.18
N HIS A 14 1.86 -0.95 -5.28
CA HIS A 14 1.01 -1.75 -4.39
C HIS A 14 1.31 -3.24 -4.49
N ILE A 15 1.40 -3.77 -5.71
CA ILE A 15 1.73 -5.18 -5.93
C ILE A 15 3.13 -5.49 -5.37
N ALA A 16 4.10 -4.62 -5.60
CA ALA A 16 5.47 -4.78 -5.11
C ALA A 16 5.54 -4.79 -3.58
N ILE A 17 4.83 -3.88 -2.88
CA ILE A 17 4.73 -3.90 -1.42
C ILE A 17 4.17 -5.23 -0.96
N VAL A 18 3.06 -5.69 -1.56
CA VAL A 18 2.40 -6.92 -1.14
C VAL A 18 3.30 -8.14 -1.33
N LEU A 19 3.99 -8.25 -2.46
CA LEU A 19 4.93 -9.36 -2.68
C LEU A 19 6.07 -9.35 -1.65
N GLY A 20 6.59 -8.17 -1.32
CA GLY A 20 7.59 -8.03 -0.25
C GLY A 20 7.05 -8.46 1.11
N LEU A 21 5.81 -8.06 1.45
CA LEU A 21 5.16 -8.45 2.71
C LEU A 21 4.84 -9.95 2.76
N ILE A 22 4.48 -10.58 1.64
CA ILE A 22 4.30 -12.04 1.55
C ILE A 22 5.62 -12.73 1.92
N VAL A 23 6.75 -12.31 1.34
CA VAL A 23 8.06 -12.86 1.67
C VAL A 23 8.35 -12.68 3.16
N ALA A 24 8.15 -11.49 3.70
CA ALA A 24 8.43 -11.18 5.09
C ALA A 24 7.58 -12.01 6.07
N ILE A 25 6.26 -12.09 5.83
CA ILE A 25 5.32 -12.74 6.75
C ILE A 25 5.34 -14.26 6.63
N PHE A 26 5.38 -14.81 5.41
CA PHE A 26 5.21 -16.27 5.21
C PHE A 26 6.53 -17.03 5.25
N PHE A 27 7.63 -16.41 4.81
CA PHE A 27 8.90 -17.11 4.59
C PHE A 27 10.00 -16.71 5.59
N SER A 28 9.86 -15.58 6.28
CA SER A 28 10.87 -15.12 7.25
C SER A 28 10.39 -14.99 8.69
N ASP A 29 9.07 -15.03 8.92
CA ASP A 29 8.43 -14.80 10.23
C ASP A 29 8.87 -13.49 10.93
N SER A 30 9.50 -12.56 10.21
CA SER A 30 10.10 -11.34 10.75
C SER A 30 9.09 -10.33 11.29
N TRP A 31 7.81 -10.58 11.05
CA TRP A 31 6.65 -9.80 11.50
C TRP A 31 5.96 -10.46 12.70
N PHE A 32 6.66 -11.33 13.44
CA PHE A 32 6.16 -11.90 14.67
C PHE A 32 7.22 -11.73 15.77
N PRO A 33 6.79 -11.51 17.03
CA PRO A 33 7.73 -11.31 18.12
C PRO A 33 8.49 -12.61 18.40
N ASN A 34 9.73 -12.47 18.88
CA ASN A 34 10.52 -13.62 19.32
C ASN A 34 9.77 -14.41 20.40
N GLY A 35 9.63 -15.71 20.20
CA GLY A 35 8.90 -16.59 21.12
C GLY A 35 7.38 -16.60 20.93
N ALA A 36 6.85 -15.99 19.87
CA ALA A 36 5.45 -16.17 19.49
C ALA A 36 5.09 -17.65 19.34
N SER A 37 3.92 -18.05 19.85
CA SER A 37 3.45 -19.43 19.72
C SER A 37 3.10 -19.75 18.25
N VAL A 38 3.15 -21.04 17.90
CA VAL A 38 2.79 -21.52 16.56
C VAL A 38 1.37 -21.10 16.19
N ASP A 39 0.43 -21.16 17.13
CA ASP A 39 -0.96 -20.74 16.91
C ASP A 39 -1.10 -19.24 16.67
N HIS A 40 -0.29 -18.41 17.35
CA HIS A 40 -0.28 -16.97 17.15
C HIS A 40 0.24 -16.62 15.75
N ILE A 41 1.35 -17.24 15.34
CA ILE A 41 1.92 -17.07 13.99
C ILE A 41 0.92 -17.55 12.93
N GLY A 42 0.29 -18.72 13.14
CA GLY A 42 -0.71 -19.27 12.23
C GLY A 42 -1.92 -18.35 12.04
N THR A 43 -2.43 -17.78 13.13
CA THR A 43 -3.55 -16.82 13.10
C THR A 43 -3.17 -15.54 12.35
N GLY A 44 -1.99 -14.98 12.63
CA GLY A 44 -1.49 -13.80 11.94
C GLY A 44 -1.29 -14.02 10.44
N LYS A 45 -0.73 -15.18 10.06
CA LYS A 45 -0.60 -15.57 8.65
C LYS A 45 -1.97 -15.66 7.97
N ASN A 46 -2.95 -16.33 8.57
CA ASN A 46 -4.30 -16.44 8.00
C ASN A 46 -4.95 -15.06 7.79
N LEU A 47 -4.86 -14.15 8.75
CA LEU A 47 -5.37 -12.78 8.59
C LEU A 47 -4.64 -12.04 7.47
N SER A 48 -3.31 -12.19 7.41
CA SER A 48 -2.49 -11.50 6.41
C SER A 48 -2.84 -11.88 4.96
N ILE A 49 -3.29 -13.12 4.70
CA ILE A 49 -3.73 -13.54 3.36
C ILE A 49 -4.83 -12.61 2.82
N PHE A 50 -5.83 -12.30 3.64
CA PHE A 50 -6.92 -11.42 3.24
C PHE A 50 -6.42 -9.99 2.99
N VAL A 51 -5.61 -9.44 3.89
CA VAL A 51 -5.08 -8.08 3.78
C VAL A 51 -4.19 -7.93 2.54
N LEU A 52 -3.30 -8.89 2.31
CA LEU A 52 -2.41 -8.90 1.15
C LEU A 52 -3.19 -9.08 -0.15
N GLY A 53 -4.22 -9.93 -0.17
CA GLY A 53 -5.14 -10.06 -1.29
C GLY A 53 -5.82 -8.74 -1.67
N HIS A 54 -6.23 -7.93 -0.68
CA HIS A 54 -6.78 -6.59 -0.94
C HIS A 54 -5.73 -5.67 -1.58
N GLY A 55 -4.48 -5.70 -1.12
CA GLY A 55 -3.41 -4.91 -1.71
C GLY A 55 -3.12 -5.27 -3.17
N VAL A 56 -3.11 -6.57 -3.53
CA VAL A 56 -2.99 -6.99 -4.93
C VAL A 56 -4.18 -6.50 -5.75
N GLY A 57 -5.40 -6.69 -5.24
CA GLY A 57 -6.63 -6.24 -5.90
C GLY A 57 -6.63 -4.75 -6.18
N LEU A 58 -6.23 -3.93 -5.21
CA LEU A 58 -6.07 -2.48 -5.36
C LEU A 58 -5.05 -2.13 -6.45
N GLY A 59 -3.90 -2.80 -6.45
CA GLY A 59 -2.89 -2.59 -7.48
C GLY A 59 -3.41 -2.87 -8.90
N ILE A 60 -4.16 -3.96 -9.06
CA ILE A 60 -4.81 -4.30 -10.34
C ILE A 60 -5.87 -3.25 -10.70
N ILE A 61 -6.71 -2.83 -9.75
CA ILE A 61 -7.74 -1.80 -9.99
C ILE A 61 -7.11 -0.49 -10.46
N LEU A 62 -5.98 -0.06 -9.89
CA LEU A 62 -5.26 1.14 -10.33
C LEU A 62 -4.68 0.99 -11.74
N ILE A 63 -4.14 -0.19 -12.08
CA ILE A 63 -3.69 -0.47 -13.44
C ILE A 63 -4.86 -0.42 -14.43
N LEU A 64 -6.02 -0.99 -14.07
CA LEU A 64 -7.21 -0.93 -14.91
C LEU A 64 -7.77 0.49 -15.02
N ALA A 65 -7.73 1.27 -13.94
CA ALA A 65 -8.11 2.68 -13.94
C ALA A 65 -7.24 3.52 -14.89
N SER A 66 -6.02 3.08 -15.21
CA SER A 66 -5.16 3.76 -16.18
C SER A 66 -5.71 3.80 -17.60
N PHE A 67 -6.75 3.01 -17.92
CA PHE A 67 -7.42 3.02 -19.22
C PHE A 67 -8.56 4.06 -19.31
N ILE A 68 -8.89 4.73 -18.21
CA ILE A 68 -9.88 5.82 -18.21
C ILE A 68 -9.34 6.99 -19.03
N LYS A 69 -10.12 7.40 -20.02
CA LYS A 69 -9.77 8.51 -20.93
C LYS A 69 -10.20 9.88 -20.39
N ASP A 70 -11.16 9.90 -19.46
CA ASP A 70 -11.64 11.14 -18.84
C ASP A 70 -10.71 11.59 -17.71
N VAL A 71 -10.14 12.79 -17.87
CA VAL A 71 -9.19 13.39 -16.91
C VAL A 71 -9.86 13.66 -15.57
N ALA A 72 -11.12 14.09 -15.55
CA ALA A 72 -11.83 14.40 -14.30
C ALA A 72 -12.03 13.14 -13.44
N SER A 73 -12.51 12.05 -14.07
CA SER A 73 -12.67 10.74 -13.44
C SER A 73 -11.34 10.17 -12.96
N ALA A 74 -10.29 10.23 -13.79
CA ALA A 74 -8.97 9.75 -13.40
C ALA A 74 -8.40 10.53 -12.19
N LYS A 75 -8.68 11.84 -12.11
CA LYS A 75 -8.33 12.67 -10.94
C LYS A 75 -9.11 12.32 -9.68
N LEU A 76 -10.36 11.86 -9.78
CA LEU A 76 -11.11 11.36 -8.63
C LEU A 76 -10.49 10.08 -8.08
N ILE A 77 -10.01 9.19 -8.96
CA ILE A 77 -9.31 7.97 -8.54
C ILE A 77 -8.01 8.33 -7.81
N LEU A 78 -7.23 9.28 -8.32
CA LEU A 78 -6.03 9.77 -7.62
C LEU A 78 -6.36 10.37 -6.24
N LEU A 79 -7.51 11.03 -6.08
CA LEU A 79 -7.95 11.52 -4.77
C LEU A 79 -8.27 10.37 -3.81
N GLY A 80 -8.97 9.34 -4.30
CA GLY A 80 -9.22 8.12 -3.52
C GLY A 80 -7.92 7.46 -3.06
N GLU A 81 -6.93 7.38 -3.96
CA GLU A 81 -5.61 6.84 -3.66
C GLU A 81 -4.84 7.68 -2.63
N ILE A 82 -4.89 9.02 -2.74
CA ILE A 82 -4.31 9.92 -1.72
C ILE A 82 -4.90 9.62 -0.33
N VAL A 83 -6.23 9.52 -0.24
CA VAL A 83 -6.91 9.24 1.03
C VAL A 83 -6.51 7.86 1.56
N LEU A 84 -6.48 6.84 0.70
CA LEU A 84 -6.07 5.49 1.08
C LEU A 84 -4.65 5.47 1.65
N VAL A 85 -3.68 6.07 0.93
CA VAL A 85 -2.28 6.10 1.37
C VAL A 85 -2.13 6.86 2.69
N LEU A 86 -2.83 7.98 2.87
CA LEU A 86 -2.85 8.71 4.14
C LEU A 86 -3.42 7.87 5.28
N CYS A 87 -4.50 7.12 5.05
CA CYS A 87 -5.05 6.20 6.06
C CYS A 87 -4.06 5.09 6.43
N MET A 88 -3.35 4.52 5.45
CA MET A 88 -2.32 3.49 5.69
C MET A 88 -1.16 4.06 6.51
N MET A 89 -0.69 5.27 6.19
CA MET A 89 0.36 5.96 6.94
C MET A 89 -0.08 6.28 8.36
N LEU A 90 -1.28 6.84 8.55
CA LEU A 90 -1.83 7.16 9.87
C LEU A 90 -2.02 5.91 10.73
N GLY A 91 -2.55 4.82 10.16
CA GLY A 91 -2.67 3.54 10.85
C GLY A 91 -1.31 3.02 11.33
N SER A 92 -0.29 3.13 10.49
CA SER A 92 1.09 2.72 10.82
C SER A 92 1.71 3.59 11.92
N LEU A 93 1.45 4.91 11.91
CA LEU A 93 1.90 5.80 12.99
C LEU A 93 1.17 5.48 14.30
N PHE A 94 -0.13 5.21 14.25
CA PHE A 94 -0.91 4.85 15.43
C PHE A 94 -0.37 3.57 16.09
N THR A 95 -0.05 2.54 15.31
CA THR A 95 0.54 1.31 15.86
C THR A 95 1.93 1.51 16.44
N THR A 96 2.73 2.43 15.87
CA THR A 96 4.12 2.67 16.30
C THR A 96 4.20 3.54 17.56
N PHE A 97 3.33 4.55 17.68
CA PHE A 97 3.46 5.58 18.72
C PHE A 97 2.39 5.51 19.82
N VAL A 98 1.25 4.85 19.57
CA VAL A 98 0.11 4.86 20.51
C VAL A 98 -0.10 3.50 21.15
N LEU A 99 0.02 2.44 20.36
CA LEU A 99 0.02 1.08 20.91
C LEU A 99 1.46 0.76 21.28
N ASP A 100 1.73 0.51 22.56
CA ASP A 100 3.02 0.00 23.08
C ASP A 100 3.23 -1.42 22.55
N THR A 101 3.49 -1.50 21.24
CA THR A 101 3.60 -2.74 20.49
C THR A 101 5.07 -3.10 20.34
N TRP A 102 5.34 -4.40 20.23
CA TRP A 102 6.64 -4.96 19.93
C TRP A 102 7.13 -4.66 18.50
N SER A 103 6.40 -3.82 17.74
CA SER A 103 6.62 -3.55 16.32
C SER A 103 7.03 -2.09 16.12
N ASP A 104 8.21 -1.88 15.52
CA ASP A 104 8.73 -0.55 15.13
C ASP A 104 7.97 0.07 13.92
N GLY A 105 6.77 -0.45 13.61
CA GLY A 105 5.99 -0.07 12.44
C GLY A 105 6.44 -0.77 11.15
N PRO A 106 5.95 -0.31 9.98
CA PRO A 106 6.36 -0.86 8.70
C PRO A 106 7.87 -0.68 8.46
N PRO A 107 8.53 -1.63 7.78
CA PRO A 107 9.95 -1.51 7.48
C PRO A 107 10.20 -0.32 6.53
N PRO A 108 11.40 0.30 6.57
CA PRO A 108 11.69 1.51 5.80
C PRO A 108 11.32 1.46 4.29
N PRO A 109 11.50 0.33 3.57
CA PRO A 109 11.06 0.25 2.17
C PRO A 109 9.56 0.47 1.97
N VAL A 110 8.70 0.01 2.90
CA VAL A 110 7.25 0.23 2.82
C VAL A 110 6.93 1.71 2.97
N TRP A 111 7.56 2.40 3.93
CA TRP A 111 7.43 3.84 4.11
C TRP A 111 7.82 4.63 2.85
N VAL A 112 8.97 4.28 2.27
CA VAL A 112 9.46 4.91 1.03
C VAL A 112 8.44 4.77 -0.08
N ILE A 113 7.86 3.58 -0.26
CA ILE A 113 6.87 3.35 -1.32
C ILE A 113 5.58 4.13 -1.04
N LEU A 114 5.08 4.16 0.20
CA LEU A 114 3.90 4.95 0.57
C LEU A 114 4.12 6.45 0.28
N ILE A 115 5.29 6.99 0.63
CA ILE A 115 5.64 8.39 0.36
C ILE A 115 5.70 8.66 -1.15
N ILE A 116 6.38 7.79 -1.92
CA ILE A 116 6.46 7.92 -3.38
C ILE A 116 5.05 7.88 -3.99
N ASN A 117 4.20 6.96 -3.55
CA ASN A 117 2.84 6.81 -4.04
C ASN A 117 2.01 8.08 -3.75
N LEU A 118 2.10 8.62 -2.53
CA LEU A 118 1.45 9.87 -2.15
C LEU A 118 1.90 11.04 -3.04
N LEU A 119 3.21 11.21 -3.22
CA LEU A 119 3.77 12.29 -4.04
C LEU A 119 3.34 12.18 -5.50
N LEU A 120 3.35 10.98 -6.07
CA LEU A 120 2.88 10.72 -7.44
C LEU A 120 1.40 11.05 -7.60
N CYS A 121 0.56 10.66 -6.64
CA CYS A 121 -0.87 10.94 -6.70
C CYS A 121 -1.19 12.43 -6.54
N LEU A 122 -0.52 13.11 -5.60
CA LEU A 122 -0.62 14.58 -5.45
C LEU A 122 -0.20 15.30 -6.74
N TYR A 123 0.94 14.90 -7.31
CA TYR A 123 1.41 15.45 -8.59
C TYR A 123 0.39 15.23 -9.71
N GLY A 124 -0.11 14.01 -9.87
CA GLY A 124 -1.12 13.67 -10.88
C GLY A 124 -2.42 14.46 -10.71
N ARG A 125 -2.89 14.62 -9.47
CA ARG A 125 -4.15 15.28 -9.17
C ARG A 125 -4.13 16.78 -9.46
N PHE A 126 -3.05 17.45 -9.05
CA PHE A 126 -2.98 18.91 -9.02
C PHE A 126 -2.19 19.53 -10.18
N LYS A 127 -1.29 18.77 -10.82
CA LYS A 127 -0.39 19.32 -11.86
C LYS A 127 -0.56 18.70 -13.24
N VAL A 128 -1.18 17.52 -13.36
CA VAL A 128 -1.35 16.85 -14.65
C VAL A 128 -2.78 17.00 -15.17
N ASN A 129 -2.92 17.44 -16.42
CA ASN A 129 -4.22 17.66 -17.10
C ASN A 129 -4.38 16.81 -18.37
N ARG A 130 -3.53 15.79 -18.52
CA ARG A 130 -3.54 14.86 -19.64
C ARG A 130 -3.49 13.43 -19.13
N ILE A 131 -4.09 12.52 -19.89
CA ILE A 131 -4.02 11.07 -19.63
C ILE A 131 -2.61 10.55 -19.91
#